data_AF-A0A3M2AVZ0-F1
#
_entry.id   AF-A0A3M2AVZ0-F1
#
_cell.length_a   1.000
_cell.length_b   1.000
_cell.length_c   1.000
_cell.angle_alpha   90.00
_cell.angle_beta   90.00
_cell.angle_gamma   90.00
#
_symmetry.space_group_name_H-M   'P 1'
#
loop_
_entity.id
_entity.type
_entity.pdbx_description
1 polymer ?
#
loop_
_entity_poly.entity_id
_entity_poly.type
_entity_poly.pdbx_seq_one_letter_code
_entity_poly.pdbx_strand_id
1 'polypeptide(L)' 'MMNCRRAQEWIEAYIMGDLAPELADSLEAHLKQCDACWRRYEEQKRLIALLRRVFAVQRRFL' A
#
# COMPACT_ATOMS: atom_id res chain seq x y z
N MET A 1 -17.32 -3.48 -9.71
CA MET A 1 -16.59 -4.38 -8.79
C MET A 1 -15.12 -4.40 -9.20
N MET A 2 -14.20 -4.15 -8.27
CA MET A 2 -12.76 -4.15 -8.56
C MET A 2 -12.22 -5.59 -8.71
N ASN A 3 -11.26 -5.80 -9.60
CA ASN A 3 -10.51 -7.06 -9.73
C ASN A 3 -9.11 -6.98 -9.09
N CYS A 4 -8.50 -8.14 -8.85
CA CYS A 4 -7.21 -8.25 -8.17
C CYS A 4 -6.07 -7.53 -8.92
N ARG A 5 -6.09 -7.52 -10.26
CA ARG A 5 -5.05 -6.85 -11.07
C ARG A 5 -5.02 -5.35 -10.76
N ARG A 6 -6.18 -4.71 -10.86
CA ARG A 6 -6.33 -3.28 -10.58
C ARG A 6 -6.04 -2.95 -9.12
N ALA A 7 -6.46 -3.82 -8.18
CA ALA A 7 -6.12 -3.66 -6.78
C ALA A 7 -4.60 -3.68 -6.55
N GLN A 8 -3.88 -4.58 -7.23
CA GLN A 8 -2.41 -4.67 -7.14
C GLN A 8 -1.69 -3.44 -7.67
N GLU A 9 -2.21 -2.83 -8.74
CA GLU A 9 -1.68 -1.59 -9.32
C GLU A 9 -1.87 -0.39 -8.38
N TRP A 10 -2.94 -0.37 -7.58
CA TRP A 10 -3.28 0.76 -6.72
C TRP A 10 -2.71 0.69 -5.31
N ILE A 11 -2.22 -0.48 -4.86
CA ILE A 11 -1.71 -0.67 -3.49
C ILE A 11 -0.59 0.33 -3.15
N GLU A 12 0.38 0.55 -4.04
CA GLU A 12 1.49 1.46 -3.76
C GLU A 12 1.02 2.91 -3.62
N ALA A 13 0.25 3.40 -4.61
CA ALA A 13 -0.33 4.74 -4.58
C ALA A 13 -1.18 4.97 -3.33
N TYR A 14 -1.96 3.97 -2.91
CA TYR A 14 -2.74 4.03 -1.68
C TYR A 14 -1.85 4.14 -0.43
N ILE A 15 -0.77 3.35 -0.32
CA ILE A 15 0.18 3.43 0.81
C ILE A 15 0.89 4.79 0.86
N MET A 16 1.18 5.37 -0.31
CA MET A 16 1.86 6.66 -0.41
C MET A 16 0.92 7.86 -0.18
N GLY A 17 -0.40 7.64 -0.21
CA GLY A 17 -1.41 8.70 -0.06
C GLY A 17 -1.71 9.45 -1.36
N ASP A 18 -1.30 8.90 -2.50
CA ASP A 18 -1.41 9.49 -3.84
C ASP A 18 -2.62 8.95 -4.63
N LEU A 19 -3.44 8.09 -4.01
CA LEU A 19 -4.64 7.54 -4.62
C LEU A 19 -5.87 8.41 -4.28
N ALA A 20 -6.67 8.74 -5.31
CA ALA A 20 -7.90 9.50 -5.12
C ALA A 20 -8.86 8.81 -4.11
N PRO A 21 -9.57 9.56 -3.25
CA PRO A 21 -10.41 8.99 -2.18
C PRO A 21 -11.43 7.96 -2.68
N GLU A 22 -12.06 8.22 -3.83
CA GLU A 22 -13.08 7.35 -4.40
C GLU A 22 -12.50 5.99 -4.85
N LEU A 23 -11.23 5.99 -5.28
CA LEU A 23 -10.51 4.77 -5.66
C LEU A 23 -9.98 4.03 -4.43
N ALA A 24 -9.59 4.78 -3.39
CA ALA A 24 -9.19 4.24 -2.09
C ALA A 24 -10.33 3.44 -1.44
N ASP A 25 -11.54 3.99 -1.40
CA ASP A 25 -12.73 3.30 -0.88
C ASP A 25 -12.98 1.98 -1.62
N SER A 26 -12.85 1.99 -2.95
CA SER A 26 -13.01 0.79 -3.77
C SER A 26 -11.93 -0.25 -3.48
N LEU A 27 -10.68 0.19 -3.26
CA LEU A 27 -9.56 -0.68 -2.90
C LEU A 27 -9.76 -1.29 -1.51
N GLU A 28 -10.13 -0.50 -0.52
CA GLU A 28 -10.40 -0.97 0.83
C GLU A 28 -11.53 -2.01 0.87
N ALA A 29 -12.60 -1.78 0.11
CA ALA A 29 -13.68 -2.75 -0.03
C ALA A 29 -13.19 -4.08 -0.62
N HIS A 30 -12.27 -4.05 -1.60
CA HIS A 30 -11.68 -5.26 -2.17
C HIS A 30 -10.72 -5.96 -1.19
N LEU A 31 -9.87 -5.20 -0.50
CA LEU A 31 -8.91 -5.74 0.46
C LEU A 31 -9.60 -6.47 1.63
N LYS A 32 -10.80 -6.04 2.03
CA LYS A 32 -11.63 -6.74 3.03
C LYS A 32 -12.17 -8.10 2.57
N GLN A 33 -12.21 -8.34 1.26
CA GLN A 33 -12.83 -9.52 0.64
C GLN A 33 -11.82 -10.46 -0.04
N CYS A 34 -10.57 -10.03 -0.21
CA CYS A 34 -9.54 -10.79 -0.93
C CYS A 34 -8.27 -10.93 -0.10
N ASP A 35 -8.09 -12.10 0.52
CA ASP A 35 -6.91 -12.43 1.33
C ASP A 35 -5.59 -12.29 0.56
N ALA A 36 -5.57 -12.63 -0.72
CA ALA A 36 -4.37 -12.53 -1.55
C ALA A 36 -3.92 -11.07 -1.72
N CYS A 37 -4.86 -10.17 -2.00
CA CYS A 37 -4.57 -8.74 -2.13
C CYS A 37 -4.27 -8.11 -0.76
N TRP A 38 -4.96 -8.54 0.30
CA TRP A 38 -4.64 -8.11 1.67
C TRP A 38 -3.20 -8.44 2.08
N ARG A 39 -2.75 -9.69 1.86
CA ARG A 39 -1.37 -10.09 2.16
C ARG A 39 -0.35 -9.23 1.40
N ARG A 40 -0.61 -8.96 0.13
CA ARG A 40 0.28 -8.14 -0.71
C ARG A 40 0.31 -6.68 -0.29
N TYR A 41 -0.82 -6.12 0.16
CA TYR A 41 -0.87 -4.80 0.78
C TYR A 41 -0.02 -4.74 2.05
N GLU A 42 -0.20 -5.69 2.97
CA GLU A 42 0.55 -5.74 4.23
C GLU A 42 2.06 -5.91 4.00
N GLU A 43 2.46 -6.74 3.04
CA GLU A 43 3.87 -6.92 2.66
C GLU A 43 4.50 -5.62 2.17
N GLN A 44 3.87 -4.93 1.22
CA GLN A 44 4.37 -3.66 0.68
C GLN A 44 4.41 -2.56 1.76
N LYS A 45 3.37 -2.49 2.60
CA LYS A 45 3.31 -1.53 3.70
C LYS A 45 4.45 -1.74 4.69
N ARG A 46 4.74 -2.99 5.06
CA ARG A 46 5.88 -3.32 5.93
C ARG A 46 7.21 -2.97 5.30
N LEU A 47 7.40 -3.30 4.02
CA LEU A 47 8.62 -2.95 3.29
C LEU A 47 8.85 -1.44 3.27
N ILE A 48 7.83 -0.64 2.92
CA ILE A 48 7.90 0.82 2.90
C ILE A 48 8.21 1.38 4.30
N ALA A 49 7.59 0.83 5.36
CA ALA A 49 7.88 1.24 6.72
C ALA A 49 9.34 0.96 7.13
N LEU A 50 9.89 -0.19 6.73
CA LEU A 50 11.29 -0.54 6.97
C LEU A 50 12.24 0.40 6.21
N LEU A 51 11.98 0.65 4.93
CA LEU A 51 12.78 1.59 4.12
C LEU A 51 12.77 2.99 4.72
N ARG A 52 11.59 3.51 5.12
CA ARG A 52 11.47 4.81 5.78
C ARG A 52 12.33 4.89 7.05
N ARG A 53 12.38 3.82 7.85
CA ARG A 53 13.26 3.75 9.03
C ARG A 53 14.74 3.77 8.66
N VAL A 54 15.16 2.98 7.67
CA VAL A 54 16.56 2.95 7.22
C VAL A 54 17.01 4.33 6.74
N PHE A 55 16.22 5.00 5.91
CA PHE A 55 16.53 6.34 5.42
C PHE A 55 16.40 7.44 6.48
N ALA A 56 15.52 7.28 7.47
CA ALA A 56 15.45 8.20 8.61
C ALA A 56 16.69 8.08 9.51
N VAL A 57 17.20 6.85 9.71
CA VAL A 57 18.44 6.61 10.45
C VAL A 57 19.63 7.20 9.70
N GLN A 58 19.76 6.96 8.40
CA GLN A 58 20.86 7.52 7.60
C GLN A 58 20.89 9.06 7.59
N ARG A 59 19.73 9.72 7.47
CA ARG A 59 19.64 11.19 7.52
C ARG A 59 20.08 11.81 8.84
N ARG A 60 20.14 11.04 9.93
CA ARG A 60 20.61 11.52 11.24
C ARG A 60 22.15 11.56 11.35
N PHE A 61 22.85 10.89 10.45
CA PHE A 61 24.31 10.79 10.43
C PHE A 61 24.96 11.66 9.33
N LEU A 62 24.16 12.42 8.58
CA LEU A 62 24.61 13.41 7.58
C LEU A 62 24.54 14.82 8.15
#